data_AF-A0A7X6GB41-F1
#
_entry.id   AF-A0A7X6GB41-F1
#
_cell.length_a   1.000
_cell.length_b   1.000
_cell.length_c   1.000
_cell.angle_alpha   90.00
_cell.angle_beta   90.00
_cell.angle_gamma   90.00
#
_symmetry.space_group_name_H-M   'P 1'
#
loop_
_entity.id
_entity.type
_entity.pdbx_description
1 polymer ?
#
loop_
_entity_poly.entity_id
_entity_poly.type
_entity_poly.pdbx_seq_one_letter_code
_entity_poly.pdbx_strand_id
1 'polypeptide(L)'
;MFDKKKNATQFVYRHLKALERQGVIKTLTTNNQKAIVFSWSDYGKTTNKAQEHPPLESKSYEHIISKLKEKIRSYKAEMLTNIGETEAYTEWVNEMPELADDIKSQYQQTREQTKVMLGKVKGFERLLAQYEARL
;
A
#
# COMPACT_ATOMS: atom_id res chain seq x y z
N MET A 1 23.95 7.58 -0.03
CA MET A 1 25.07 7.47 0.92
C MET A 1 25.02 8.68 1.83
N PHE A 2 24.69 8.51 3.12
CA PHE A 2 24.47 9.63 4.04
C PHE A 2 25.79 10.20 4.52
N ASP A 3 26.28 11.24 3.85
CA ASP A 3 27.45 11.99 4.30
C ASP A 3 27.08 12.93 5.46
N LYS A 4 27.89 12.89 6.52
CA LYS A 4 27.78 13.57 7.82
C LYS A 4 26.80 12.93 8.80
N LYS A 5 27.36 12.29 9.86
CA LYS A 5 26.65 11.70 11.02
C LYS A 5 25.51 12.58 11.58
N LYS A 6 25.64 13.92 11.50
CA LYS A 6 24.62 14.89 11.93
C LYS A 6 23.28 14.75 11.18
N ASN A 7 23.29 14.39 9.89
CA ASN A 7 22.08 14.20 9.09
C ASN A 7 21.30 12.96 9.52
N ALA A 8 21.99 11.85 9.82
CA ALA A 8 21.36 10.63 10.30
C ALA A 8 20.75 10.83 11.70
N THR A 9 21.46 11.49 12.62
CA THR A 9 20.93 11.78 13.96
C THR A 9 19.69 12.66 13.90
N GLN A 10 19.69 13.71 13.07
CA GLN A 10 18.52 14.57 12.89
C GLN A 10 17.35 13.82 12.24
N PHE A 11 17.62 12.97 11.25
CA PHE A 11 16.61 12.13 10.62
C PHE A 11 15.93 11.21 11.64
N VAL A 12 16.72 10.47 12.42
CA VAL A 12 16.21 9.58 13.48
C VAL A 12 15.41 10.37 14.52
N TYR A 13 15.93 11.51 14.97
CA TYR A 13 15.23 12.35 15.96
C TYR A 13 13.89 12.91 15.45
N ARG A 14 13.82 13.33 14.18
CA ARG A 14 12.57 13.77 13.55
C ARG A 14 11.52 12.66 13.53
N HIS A 15 11.93 11.42 13.25
CA HIS A 15 11.03 10.28 13.23
C HIS A 15 10.59 9.88 14.64
N LEU A 16 11.49 9.87 15.63
CA LEU A 16 11.14 9.65 17.03
C LEU A 16 10.15 10.70 17.54
N LYS A 17 10.34 11.98 17.20
CA LYS A 17 9.37 13.04 17.54
C LYS A 17 8.03 12.88 16.82
N ALA A 18 8.01 12.37 15.59
CA ALA A 18 6.77 12.05 14.90
C ALA A 18 6.01 10.91 15.61
N LEU A 19 6.71 9.83 15.99
CA LEU A 19 6.15 8.71 16.76
C LEU A 19 5.64 9.14 18.14
N GLU A 20 6.34 10.07 18.79
CA GLU A 20 5.88 10.65 20.07
C GLU A 20 4.60 11.48 19.89
N ARG A 21 4.51 12.30 18.83
CA ARG A 21 3.28 13.04 18.51
C ARG A 21 2.11 12.11 18.19
N GLN A 22 2.39 10.92 17.65
CA GLN A 22 1.42 9.86 17.39
C GLN A 22 1.09 9.03 18.64
N GLY A 23 1.74 9.28 19.78
CA GLY A 23 1.51 8.56 21.04
C GLY A 23 2.07 7.14 21.08
N VAL A 24 2.86 6.72 20.07
CA VAL A 24 3.45 5.37 19.96
C VAL A 24 4.62 5.18 20.92
N ILE A 25 5.34 6.26 21.21
CA ILE A 25 6.44 6.31 22.17
C ILE A 25 6.28 7.52 23.08
N LYS A 26 6.88 7.46 24.26
CA LYS A 26 6.94 8.58 25.22
C LYS A 26 8.39 8.94 25.52
N THR A 27 8.68 10.23 25.65
CA THR A 27 9.98 10.68 26.17
C THR A 27 10.00 10.53 27.69
N LEU A 28 11.01 9.82 28.19
CA LEU A 28 11.31 9.74 29.61
C LEU A 28 12.27 10.89 29.96
N THR A 29 11.76 11.91 30.66
CA THR A 29 12.61 12.94 31.25
C THR A 29 13.13 12.43 32.59
N THR A 30 14.40 11.99 32.61
CA THR A 30 15.07 11.67 33.87
C THR A 30 15.69 12.94 34.47
N ASN A 31 15.67 13.08 35.79
CA ASN A 31 16.15 14.29 36.48
C ASN A 31 17.65 14.58 36.28
N ASN A 32 18.41 13.65 35.70
CA ASN A 32 19.79 13.85 35.26
C ASN A 32 19.87 14.15 33.75
N GLN A 33 19.95 15.44 33.44
CA GLN A 33 19.83 16.08 32.12
C GLN A 33 20.96 15.77 31.10
N LYS A 34 21.23 14.50 30.76
CA LYS A 34 22.23 14.19 29.71
C LYS A 34 21.75 13.29 28.57
N ALA A 35 20.64 12.56 28.72
CA ALA A 35 20.12 11.68 27.67
C ALA A 35 18.61 11.84 27.48
N ILE A 36 18.19 11.98 26.21
CA ILE A 36 16.79 11.85 25.81
C ILE A 36 16.54 10.36 25.60
N VAL A 37 15.71 9.76 26.44
CA VAL A 37 15.33 8.34 26.33
C VAL A 37 13.89 8.26 25.85
N PHE A 38 13.65 7.46 24.82
CA PHE A 38 12.31 7.13 24.35
C PHE A 38 11.96 5.71 24.80
N SER A 39 10.75 5.51 25.31
CA SER A 39 10.20 4.17 25.57
C SER A 39 8.93 3.98 24.76
N TRP A 40 8.66 2.74 24.35
CA TRP A 40 7.35 2.38 23.82
C TRP A 40 6.27 2.73 24.86
N SER A 41 5.19 3.35 24.41
CA SER A 41 3.97 3.40 25.22
C SER A 41 3.47 1.98 25.40
N ASP A 42 2.83 1.65 26.52
CA ASP A 42 2.19 0.34 26.75
C ASP A 42 0.99 0.15 25.81
N TYR A 43 1.25 -0.01 24.53
CA TYR A 43 0.28 -0.43 23.54
C TYR A 43 0.01 -1.92 23.80
N GLY A 44 -1.03 -2.20 24.58
CA GLY A 44 -1.58 -3.56 24.72
C GLY A 44 -1.33 -4.29 26.04
N LYS A 45 -1.05 -3.61 27.17
CA LYS A 45 -1.14 -4.23 28.50
C LYS A 45 -1.89 -3.36 29.50
N THR A 46 -3.18 -3.63 29.60
CA THR A 46 -4.00 -3.87 30.82
C THR A 46 -5.37 -3.20 30.75
N THR A 47 -6.39 -4.07 30.76
CA THR A 47 -7.69 -3.94 31.45
C THR A 47 -8.51 -2.67 31.19
N ASN A 48 -9.61 -2.87 30.47
CA ASN A 48 -10.92 -2.23 30.67
C ASN A 48 -10.89 -0.84 31.32
N LYS A 49 -10.75 0.21 30.50
CA LYS A 49 -11.50 1.46 30.64
C LYS A 49 -11.54 2.15 29.28
N ALA A 50 -12.74 2.42 28.83
CA ALA A 50 -13.02 3.19 27.64
C ALA A 50 -12.24 4.51 27.67
N GLN A 51 -11.40 4.72 26.66
CA GLN A 51 -10.95 6.06 26.27
C GLN A 51 -11.09 6.15 24.75
N GLU A 52 -12.11 6.90 24.37
CA GLU A 52 -12.40 7.36 23.02
C GLU A 52 -11.16 8.04 22.42
N HIS A 53 -10.69 7.49 21.31
CA HIS A 53 -9.75 8.19 20.43
C HIS A 53 -10.43 9.44 19.84
N PRO A 54 -9.70 10.56 19.62
CA PRO A 54 -10.28 11.71 18.94
C PRO A 54 -10.64 11.33 17.48
N PRO A 55 -11.77 11.78 16.90
CA PRO A 55 -12.29 11.32 15.59
C PRO A 55 -11.52 11.74 14.32
N LEU A 56 -10.21 12.05 14.39
CA LEU A 56 -9.50 12.71 13.28
C LEU A 56 -8.91 11.77 12.21
N GLU A 57 -8.71 10.48 12.47
CA GLU A 57 -8.09 9.55 11.49
C GLU A 57 -9.09 8.73 10.64
N SER A 58 -10.32 8.51 11.11
CA SER A 58 -11.31 7.64 10.44
C SER A 58 -11.67 8.10 9.02
N LYS A 59 -11.88 9.40 8.81
CA LYS A 59 -12.15 9.97 7.47
C LYS A 59 -11.01 9.74 6.48
N SER A 60 -9.76 9.67 6.95
CA SER A 60 -8.60 9.42 6.10
C SER A 60 -8.56 7.96 5.65
N TYR A 61 -8.82 7.02 6.57
CA TYR A 61 -8.87 5.59 6.24
C TYR A 61 -10.04 5.22 5.33
N GLU A 62 -11.22 5.80 5.56
CA GLU A 62 -12.37 5.61 4.66
C GLU A 62 -12.08 6.10 3.24
N HIS A 63 -11.43 7.25 3.10
CA HIS A 63 -11.00 7.77 1.80
C HIS A 63 -10.00 6.83 1.10
N ILE A 64 -9.01 6.33 1.83
CA ILE A 64 -8.01 5.37 1.31
C ILE A 64 -8.70 4.07 0.85
N ILE A 65 -9.60 3.52 1.68
CA ILE A 65 -10.37 2.31 1.37
C ILE A 65 -11.22 2.51 0.11
N SER A 66 -11.92 3.63 0.02
CA SER A 66 -12.71 3.99 -1.17
C SER A 66 -11.84 4.06 -2.43
N LYS A 67 -10.67 4.71 -2.34
CA LYS A 67 -9.73 4.81 -3.47
C LYS A 67 -9.15 3.46 -3.87
N LEU A 68 -8.85 2.58 -2.91
CA LEU A 68 -8.39 1.22 -3.19
C LEU A 68 -9.47 0.40 -3.90
N LYS A 69 -10.73 0.46 -3.44
CA LYS A 69 -11.87 -0.20 -4.10
C LYS A 69 -12.07 0.28 -5.53
N GLU A 70 -12.00 1.60 -5.75
CA GLU A 70 -12.06 2.20 -7.09
C GLU A 70 -10.94 1.68 -8.00
N LYS A 71 -9.69 1.68 -7.52
CA LYS A 71 -8.53 1.17 -8.27
C LYS A 71 -8.66 -0.32 -8.58
N ILE A 72 -9.06 -1.15 -7.61
CA ILE A 72 -9.28 -2.58 -7.81
C ILE A 72 -10.33 -2.81 -8.91
N ARG A 73 -11.46 -2.10 -8.84
CA ARG A 73 -12.53 -2.22 -9.85
C ARG A 73 -12.03 -1.83 -11.24
N SER A 74 -11.33 -0.69 -11.35
CA SER A 74 -10.79 -0.21 -12.62
C SER A 74 -9.82 -1.21 -13.25
N TYR A 75 -8.86 -1.73 -12.47
CA TYR A 75 -7.88 -2.68 -13.00
C TYR A 75 -8.49 -4.05 -13.30
N LYS A 76 -9.52 -4.49 -12.57
CA LYS A 76 -10.26 -5.71 -12.92
C LYS A 76 -10.98 -5.56 -14.26
N ALA A 77 -11.59 -4.40 -14.52
CA ALA A 77 -12.24 -4.12 -15.81
C ALA A 77 -11.22 -4.12 -16.96
N GLU A 78 -10.10 -3.41 -16.80
CA GLU A 78 -9.02 -3.35 -17.79
C GLU A 78 -8.42 -4.75 -18.05
N MET A 79 -8.23 -5.54 -17.00
CA MET A 79 -7.74 -6.92 -17.11
C MET A 79 -8.69 -7.81 -17.92
N LEU A 80 -10.02 -7.65 -17.75
CA LEU A 80 -11.02 -8.38 -18.52
C LEU A 80 -11.03 -7.94 -19.98
N THR A 81 -10.87 -6.65 -20.26
CA THR A 81 -10.69 -6.15 -21.64
C THR A 81 -9.48 -6.80 -22.30
N ASN A 82 -8.33 -6.83 -21.62
CA ASN A 82 -7.13 -7.46 -22.16
C ASN A 82 -7.29 -8.97 -22.37
N ILE A 83 -8.05 -9.66 -21.53
CA ILE A 83 -8.38 -11.09 -21.73
C ILE A 83 -9.21 -11.25 -23.02
N GLY A 84 -10.26 -10.43 -23.20
CA GLY A 84 -11.07 -10.46 -24.41
C GLY A 84 -10.28 -10.15 -25.68
N GLU A 85 -9.33 -9.21 -25.63
CA GLU A 85 -8.41 -8.97 -26.74
C GLU A 85 -7.56 -10.22 -27.06
N THR A 86 -7.00 -10.89 -26.06
CA THR A 86 -6.23 -12.12 -26.29
C THR A 86 -7.07 -13.27 -26.83
N GLU A 87 -8.34 -13.35 -26.45
CA GLU A 87 -9.31 -14.30 -27.01
C GLU A 87 -9.60 -13.97 -28.49
N ALA A 88 -9.86 -12.70 -28.82
CA ALA A 88 -10.07 -12.25 -30.20
C ALA A 88 -8.86 -12.53 -31.11
N TYR A 89 -7.64 -12.30 -30.62
CA TYR A 89 -6.43 -12.66 -31.35
C TYR A 89 -6.32 -14.17 -31.59
N THR A 90 -6.72 -14.98 -30.60
CA THR A 90 -6.68 -16.44 -30.71
C THR A 90 -7.70 -16.93 -31.74
N GLU A 91 -8.93 -16.40 -31.71
CA GLU A 91 -9.98 -16.69 -32.68
C GLU A 91 -9.53 -16.34 -34.10
N TRP A 92 -8.97 -15.14 -34.29
CA TRP A 92 -8.54 -14.68 -35.59
C TRP A 92 -7.37 -15.50 -36.16
N VAL A 93 -6.40 -15.90 -35.34
CA VAL A 93 -5.29 -16.77 -35.78
C VAL A 93 -5.79 -18.18 -36.13
N ASN A 94 -6.85 -18.66 -35.49
CA ASN A 94 -7.46 -19.93 -35.86
C ASN A 94 -8.17 -19.85 -37.23
N GLU A 95 -8.79 -18.72 -37.55
CA GLU A 95 -9.46 -18.48 -38.84
C GLU A 95 -8.48 -18.17 -39.97
N MET A 96 -7.42 -17.42 -39.67
CA MET A 96 -6.41 -16.95 -40.63
C MET A 96 -4.98 -17.22 -40.09
N PRO A 97 -4.48 -18.46 -40.17
CA PRO A 97 -3.17 -18.83 -39.64
C PRO A 97 -2.01 -18.04 -40.24
N GLU A 98 -2.15 -17.53 -41.46
CA GLU A 98 -1.16 -16.68 -42.13
C GLU A 98 -0.87 -15.36 -41.40
N LEU A 99 -1.79 -14.88 -40.56
CA LEU A 99 -1.64 -13.64 -39.78
C LEU A 99 -1.00 -13.87 -38.40
N ALA A 100 -0.60 -15.10 -38.08
CA ALA A 100 -0.07 -15.44 -36.76
C ALA A 100 1.16 -14.60 -36.37
N ASP A 101 2.09 -14.39 -37.31
CA ASP A 101 3.29 -13.60 -37.04
C ASP A 101 2.98 -12.10 -36.87
N ASP A 102 1.98 -11.59 -37.60
CA ASP A 102 1.56 -10.19 -37.52
C ASP A 102 0.90 -9.85 -36.17
N ILE A 103 0.21 -10.82 -35.55
CA ILE A 103 -0.57 -10.64 -34.31
C ILE A 103 0.24 -11.01 -33.05
N LYS A 104 1.29 -11.82 -33.21
CA LYS A 104 2.09 -12.37 -32.10
C LYS A 104 2.59 -11.31 -31.13
N SER A 105 3.01 -10.15 -31.63
CA SER A 105 3.53 -9.06 -30.79
C SER A 105 2.44 -8.48 -29.89
N GLN A 106 1.28 -8.15 -30.47
CA GLN A 106 0.11 -7.59 -29.78
C GLN A 106 -0.43 -8.59 -28.77
N TYR A 107 -0.60 -9.85 -29.15
CA TYR A 107 -1.01 -10.92 -28.23
C TYR A 107 -0.07 -11.03 -27.02
N GLN A 108 1.25 -11.08 -27.27
CA GLN A 108 2.23 -11.20 -26.20
C GLN A 108 2.19 -9.97 -25.29
N GLN A 109 2.11 -8.76 -25.85
CA GLN A 109 2.02 -7.52 -25.09
C GLN A 109 0.75 -7.49 -24.22
N THR A 110 -0.42 -7.72 -24.80
CA THR A 110 -1.70 -7.72 -24.07
C THR A 110 -1.69 -8.78 -22.97
N ARG A 111 -1.16 -9.99 -23.23
CA ARG A 111 -1.03 -11.04 -22.20
C ARG A 111 -0.13 -10.64 -21.05
N GLU A 112 1.01 -10.00 -21.30
CA GLU A 112 1.88 -9.51 -20.24
C GLU A 112 1.22 -8.36 -19.45
N GLN A 113 0.49 -7.46 -20.13
CA GLN A 113 -0.29 -6.43 -19.45
C GLN A 113 -1.36 -7.02 -18.53
N THR A 114 -2.06 -8.09 -18.93
CA THR A 114 -3.03 -8.82 -18.08
C THR A 114 -2.36 -9.29 -16.79
N LYS A 115 -1.15 -9.87 -16.87
CA LYS A 115 -0.40 -10.33 -15.68
C LYS A 115 -0.02 -9.16 -14.77
N VAL A 116 0.42 -8.04 -15.35
CA VAL A 116 0.75 -6.83 -14.58
C VAL A 116 -0.48 -6.30 -13.85
N MET A 117 -1.64 -6.26 -14.51
CA MET A 117 -2.90 -5.85 -13.88
C MET A 117 -3.31 -6.78 -12.75
N LEU A 118 -3.20 -8.10 -12.94
CA LEU A 118 -3.45 -9.07 -11.88
C LEU A 118 -2.54 -8.84 -10.67
N GLY A 119 -1.25 -8.56 -10.91
CA GLY A 119 -0.30 -8.20 -9.86
C GLY A 119 -0.72 -6.95 -9.09
N LYS A 120 -1.13 -5.90 -9.80
CA LYS A 120 -1.66 -4.65 -9.20
C LYS A 120 -2.91 -4.92 -8.37
N VAL A 121 -3.89 -5.66 -8.90
CA VAL A 121 -5.12 -6.04 -8.20
C VAL A 121 -4.79 -6.75 -6.88
N LYS A 122 -3.95 -7.79 -6.92
CA LYS A 122 -3.54 -8.52 -5.70
C LYS A 122 -2.77 -7.63 -4.71
N GLY A 123 -2.00 -6.66 -5.20
CA GLY A 123 -1.31 -5.68 -4.36
C GLY A 123 -2.32 -4.78 -3.61
N PHE A 124 -3.29 -4.23 -4.34
CA PHE A 124 -4.32 -3.36 -3.75
C PHE A 124 -5.28 -4.12 -2.84
N GLU A 125 -5.65 -5.36 -3.15
CA GLU A 125 -6.47 -6.19 -2.26
C GLU A 125 -5.79 -6.45 -0.91
N ARG A 126 -4.48 -6.71 -0.91
CA ARG A 126 -3.71 -6.84 0.35
C ARG A 126 -3.66 -5.53 1.14
N LEU A 127 -3.45 -4.40 0.46
CA LEU A 127 -3.49 -3.09 1.12
C LEU A 127 -4.89 -2.80 1.66
N LEU A 128 -5.94 -3.10 0.91
CA LEU A 128 -7.32 -2.91 1.32
C LEU A 128 -7.61 -3.67 2.61
N ALA A 129 -7.24 -4.96 2.68
CA ALA A 129 -7.41 -5.76 3.89
C ALA A 129 -6.68 -5.15 5.11
N GLN A 130 -5.48 -4.58 4.92
CA GLN A 130 -4.76 -3.90 6.00
C GLN A 130 -5.46 -2.64 6.50
N TYR A 131 -6.10 -1.87 5.62
CA TYR A 131 -6.82 -0.67 6.00
C TYR A 131 -8.21 -0.96 6.57
N GLU A 132 -8.91 -1.96 6.04
CA GLU A 132 -10.19 -2.41 6.60
C GLU A 132 -10.02 -3.00 8.01
N ALA A 133 -8.89 -3.65 8.31
CA ALA A 133 -8.57 -4.14 9.65
C ALA A 133 -8.19 -3.03 10.68
N ARG A 134 -8.04 -1.78 10.22
CA ARG A 134 -7.72 -0.61 11.06
C ARG A 134 -8.94 0.29 11.32
N LEU A 135 -10.06 0.03 10.65
CA LEU A 135 -11.36 0.60 10.99
C LEU A 135 -11.90 -0.07 12.26
#